data_AF-A0A375AG94-F1
#
_entry.id   AF-A0A375AG94-F1
#
_cell.length_a   1.000
_cell.length_b   1.000
_cell.length_c   1.000
_cell.angle_alpha   90.00
_cell.angle_beta   90.00
_cell.angle_gamma   90.00
#
_symmetry.space_group_name_H-M   'P 1'
#
loop_
_entity.id
_entity.type
_entity.pdbx_description
1 polymer ?
#
loop_
_entity_poly.entity_id
_entity_poly.type
_entity_poly.pdbx_seq_one_letter_code
_entity_poly.pdbx_strand_id
1 'polypeptide(L)'
;MAVQVIDSILSAVGSTVIQETGTLSVATQVRRLTPAQATQLSPWLRLNQLDVNLPWFIHSPCQHDATGLHAAQVITLCRRFCEIHPRATLLYEYCGVPYQFRTPLLQSLLYAAPGFQHSQGMKAQGAALSAHSLASTLLDDDNAVLYLHDPLVRISANEDAVPVLYRYATLRRRL
;
A
#
# COMPACT_ATOMS: atom_id res chain seq x y z
N MET A 1 -0.11 52.49 -26.71
CA MET A 1 -1.18 51.47 -26.84
C MET A 1 -0.50 50.12 -27.00
N ALA A 2 -0.75 49.07 -26.23
CA ALA A 2 -1.70 48.86 -25.15
C ALA A 2 -1.21 47.66 -24.30
N VAL A 3 -1.22 47.88 -22.98
CA VAL A 3 -1.63 46.95 -21.92
C VAL A 3 -0.56 46.02 -21.29
N GLN A 4 -0.50 46.22 -19.99
CA GLN A 4 0.31 45.68 -18.91
C GLN A 4 -0.53 44.63 -18.15
N VAL A 5 0.13 43.78 -17.35
CA VAL A 5 -0.45 42.90 -16.30
C VAL A 5 -1.09 41.64 -16.88
N ILE A 6 -0.66 40.41 -16.54
CA ILE A 6 -0.56 39.82 -15.18
C ILE A 6 0.77 39.07 -15.00
N ASP A 7 1.71 39.71 -14.31
CA ASP A 7 2.46 39.03 -13.25
C ASP A 7 1.48 38.75 -12.10
N SER A 8 1.68 37.61 -11.43
CA SER A 8 0.99 37.16 -10.19
C SER A 8 -0.24 36.27 -10.38
N ILE A 9 -0.01 34.96 -10.25
CA ILE A 9 -0.68 33.97 -9.38
C ILE A 9 0.14 32.69 -9.64
N LEU A 10 1.24 32.45 -8.93
CA LEU A 10 1.29 31.51 -7.81
C LEU A 10 2.49 31.84 -6.91
N SER A 11 2.47 33.03 -6.30
CA SER A 11 3.08 33.19 -4.98
C SER A 11 2.05 32.74 -3.96
N ALA A 12 1.87 31.43 -3.82
CA ALA A 12 1.25 30.87 -2.63
C ALA A 12 2.39 30.32 -1.78
N VAL A 13 2.75 31.10 -0.76
CA VAL A 13 3.44 30.74 0.49
C VAL A 13 4.00 29.33 0.48
N GLY A 14 5.34 29.20 0.44
CA GLY A 14 6.04 27.91 0.50
C GLY A 14 5.67 27.14 1.76
N SER A 15 4.53 26.44 1.73
CA SER A 15 4.10 25.55 2.78
C SER A 15 5.13 24.44 2.83
N THR A 16 5.99 24.47 3.85
CA THR A 16 7.02 23.46 4.01
C THR A 16 6.33 22.13 4.22
N VAL A 17 6.50 21.20 3.28
CA VAL A 17 6.00 19.83 3.43
C VAL A 17 6.83 19.15 4.50
N ILE A 18 6.18 18.70 5.56
CA ILE A 18 6.79 17.85 6.58
C ILE A 18 6.62 16.42 6.11
N GLN A 19 7.74 15.70 6.02
CA GLN A 19 7.76 14.28 5.74
C GLN A 19 8.43 13.52 6.87
N GLU A 20 7.77 12.48 7.35
CA GLU A 20 8.37 11.50 8.26
C GLU A 20 8.33 10.13 7.58
N THR A 21 9.42 9.38 7.65
CA THR A 21 9.50 8.04 7.06
C THR A 21 9.75 7.00 8.14
N GLY A 22 9.17 5.82 7.97
CA GLY A 22 9.43 4.70 8.85
C GLY A 22 9.34 3.36 8.16
N THR A 23 9.68 2.33 8.93
CA THR A 23 9.64 0.93 8.49
C THR A 23 8.99 0.07 9.54
N LEU A 24 8.22 -0.93 9.12
CA LEU A 24 7.69 -1.98 9.99
C LEU A 24 8.25 -3.33 9.55
N SER A 25 8.95 -4.01 10.44
CA SER A 25 9.36 -5.40 10.22
C SER A 25 8.22 -6.33 10.59
N VAL A 26 7.76 -7.13 9.62
CA VAL A 26 6.62 -8.03 9.77
C VAL A 26 7.11 -9.45 9.59
N ALA A 27 7.00 -10.25 10.64
CA ALA A 27 7.21 -11.70 10.56
C ALA A 27 6.11 -12.32 9.69
N THR A 28 6.52 -13.23 8.81
CA THR A 28 5.64 -13.94 7.89
C THR A 28 5.59 -15.42 8.19
N GLN A 29 4.54 -16.05 7.72
CA GLN A 29 4.37 -17.50 7.69
C GLN A 29 4.01 -17.93 6.28
N VAL A 30 4.29 -19.20 5.99
CA VAL A 30 4.09 -19.80 4.68
C VAL A 30 3.24 -21.06 4.82
N ARG A 31 2.32 -21.25 3.88
CA ARG A 31 1.52 -22.47 3.79
C ARG A 31 1.42 -22.91 2.34
N ARG A 32 1.73 -24.19 2.08
CA ARG A 32 1.54 -24.78 0.76
C ARG A 32 0.07 -24.72 0.32
N LEU A 33 -0.17 -24.45 -0.96
CA LEU A 33 -1.50 -24.56 -1.54
C LEU A 33 -2.03 -25.99 -1.42
N THR A 34 -3.31 -26.12 -1.08
CA THR A 34 -4.00 -27.41 -1.21
C THR A 34 -4.23 -27.73 -2.70
N PRO A 35 -4.45 -29.01 -3.08
CA PRO A 35 -4.76 -29.37 -4.47
C PRO A 35 -5.97 -28.61 -5.04
N ALA A 36 -7.00 -28.36 -4.21
CA ALA A 36 -8.16 -27.58 -4.61
C ALA A 36 -7.81 -26.12 -4.90
N GLN A 37 -6.99 -25.48 -4.04
CA GLN A 37 -6.51 -24.12 -4.25
C GLN A 37 -5.62 -24.01 -5.50
N ALA A 38 -4.72 -24.97 -5.71
CA ALA A 38 -3.87 -25.02 -6.90
C ALA A 38 -4.71 -25.13 -8.19
N THR A 39 -5.76 -25.96 -8.18
CA THR A 39 -6.69 -26.09 -9.30
C THR A 39 -7.41 -24.77 -9.58
N GLN A 40 -7.91 -24.09 -8.55
CA GLN A 40 -8.59 -22.79 -8.66
C GLN A 40 -7.67 -21.69 -9.19
N LEU A 41 -6.39 -21.69 -8.79
CA LEU A 41 -5.40 -20.69 -9.23
C LEU A 41 -4.76 -21.01 -10.59
N SER A 42 -4.94 -22.22 -11.13
CA SER A 42 -4.31 -22.64 -12.39
C SER A 42 -4.57 -21.69 -13.58
N PRO A 43 -5.81 -21.18 -13.83
CA PRO A 43 -6.04 -20.23 -14.91
C PRO A 43 -5.26 -18.92 -14.71
N TRP A 44 -5.19 -18.44 -13.46
CA TRP A 44 -4.44 -17.23 -13.11
C TRP A 44 -2.93 -17.42 -13.30
N LEU A 45 -2.39 -18.56 -12.87
CA LEU A 45 -0.98 -18.91 -13.07
C LEU A 45 -0.62 -18.91 -14.57
N ARG A 46 -1.45 -19.56 -15.40
CA ARG A 46 -1.25 -19.59 -16.86
C ARG A 46 -1.32 -18.20 -17.49
N LEU A 47 -2.30 -17.38 -17.09
CA LEU A 47 -2.45 -16.00 -17.58
C LEU A 47 -1.21 -15.15 -17.30
N ASN A 48 -0.56 -15.37 -16.16
CA ASN A 48 0.65 -14.65 -15.75
C ASN A 48 1.94 -15.35 -16.21
N GLN A 49 1.85 -16.36 -17.08
CA GLN A 49 2.99 -17.13 -17.61
C GLN A 49 3.85 -17.76 -16.51
N LEU A 50 3.21 -18.16 -15.41
CA LEU A 50 3.84 -18.82 -14.27
C LEU A 50 3.75 -20.35 -14.43
N ASP A 51 4.78 -21.07 -13.97
CA ASP A 51 4.79 -22.53 -14.05
C ASP A 51 3.77 -23.15 -13.08
N VAL A 52 2.73 -23.76 -13.64
CA VAL A 52 1.66 -24.43 -12.90
C VAL A 52 2.11 -25.71 -12.19
N ASN A 53 3.27 -26.26 -12.55
CA ASN A 53 3.78 -27.52 -11.99
C ASN A 53 4.65 -27.31 -10.75
N LEU A 54 5.10 -26.07 -10.49
CA LEU A 54 5.84 -25.75 -9.28
C LEU A 54 4.96 -25.87 -8.03
N PRO A 55 5.54 -26.20 -6.86
CA PRO A 55 4.83 -26.04 -5.61
C PRO A 55 4.59 -24.55 -5.34
N TRP A 56 3.32 -24.17 -5.17
CA TRP A 56 2.91 -22.81 -4.85
C TRP A 56 2.54 -22.69 -3.37
N PHE A 57 2.83 -21.54 -2.80
CA PHE A 57 2.65 -21.25 -1.38
C PHE A 57 1.93 -19.92 -1.18
N ILE A 58 1.12 -19.86 -0.12
CA ILE A 58 0.53 -18.63 0.40
C ILE A 58 1.42 -18.09 1.50
N HIS A 59 1.78 -16.82 1.36
CA HIS A 59 2.53 -16.04 2.33
C HIS A 59 1.58 -15.08 3.03
N SER A 60 1.61 -15.06 4.36
CA SER A 60 0.81 -14.15 5.17
C SER A 60 1.59 -13.64 6.39
N PRO A 61 1.18 -12.51 7.00
CA PRO A 61 1.74 -12.08 8.27
C PRO A 61 1.44 -13.11 9.37
N CYS A 62 2.37 -13.30 10.32
CA CYS A 62 2.11 -14.12 11.51
C CYS A 62 1.08 -13.46 12.44
N GLN A 63 1.20 -12.15 12.63
CA GLN A 63 0.25 -11.33 13.37
C GLN A 63 -0.58 -10.54 12.38
N HIS A 64 -1.86 -10.87 12.27
CA HIS A 64 -2.70 -10.33 11.22
C HIS A 64 -4.03 -9.80 11.76
N ASP A 65 -4.72 -9.06 10.90
CA ASP A 65 -6.08 -8.59 11.12
C ASP A 65 -7.11 -9.74 11.04
N ALA A 66 -8.39 -9.41 11.20
CA ALA A 66 -9.47 -10.40 11.15
C ALA A 66 -9.58 -11.10 9.78
N THR A 67 -9.14 -10.44 8.69
CA THR A 67 -9.13 -11.05 7.34
C THR A 67 -7.93 -11.96 7.09
N GLY A 68 -6.88 -11.85 7.91
CA GLY A 68 -5.62 -12.57 7.70
C GLY A 68 -4.73 -12.01 6.60
N LEU A 69 -5.10 -10.87 6.00
CA LEU A 69 -4.45 -10.31 4.81
C LEU A 69 -3.44 -9.21 5.12
N HIS A 70 -3.58 -8.56 6.27
CA HIS A 70 -2.75 -7.41 6.65
C HIS A 70 -2.11 -7.63 8.01
N ALA A 71 -0.87 -7.18 8.14
CA ALA A 71 -0.16 -7.25 9.41
C ALA A 71 -0.85 -6.37 10.45
N ALA A 72 -0.95 -6.83 11.70
CA ALA A 72 -1.59 -6.08 12.78
C ALA A 72 -0.95 -4.69 12.97
N GLN A 73 0.38 -4.60 12.84
CA GLN A 73 1.13 -3.35 12.93
C GLN A 73 0.74 -2.34 11.84
N VAL A 74 0.45 -2.82 10.62
CA VAL A 74 0.00 -1.98 9.50
C VAL A 74 -1.38 -1.41 9.80
N ILE A 75 -2.29 -2.24 10.33
CA ILE A 75 -3.63 -1.77 10.73
C ILE A 75 -3.53 -0.72 11.84
N THR A 76 -2.68 -0.96 12.86
CA THR A 76 -2.45 0.01 13.92
C THR A 76 -1.88 1.33 13.39
N LEU A 77 -0.93 1.29 12.45
CA LEU A 77 -0.39 2.48 11.80
C LEU A 77 -1.49 3.28 11.10
N CYS A 78 -2.30 2.61 10.27
CA CYS A 78 -3.39 3.25 9.53
C CYS A 78 -4.42 3.89 10.46
N ARG A 79 -4.86 3.19 11.50
CA ARG A 79 -5.85 3.71 12.45
C ARG A 79 -5.34 4.94 13.20
N ARG A 80 -4.11 4.88 13.74
CA ARG A 80 -3.47 6.02 14.42
C ARG A 80 -3.34 7.23 13.50
N PHE A 81 -2.98 7.00 12.23
CA PHE A 81 -2.89 8.09 11.26
C PHE A 81 -4.24 8.78 11.06
N CYS A 82 -5.33 8.02 10.88
CA CYS A 82 -6.68 8.56 10.74
C CYS A 82 -7.20 9.24 12.02
N GLU A 83 -6.82 8.76 13.21
CA GLU A 83 -7.16 9.41 14.49
C GLU A 83 -6.55 10.81 14.62
N ILE A 84 -5.33 10.99 14.10
CA ILE A 84 -4.60 12.28 14.16
C ILE A 84 -5.04 13.20 13.02
N HIS A 85 -5.41 12.65 11.86
CA HIS A 85 -5.69 13.40 10.65
C HIS A 85 -7.12 13.14 10.13
N PRO A 86 -8.10 14.01 10.45
CA PRO A 86 -9.50 13.85 10.02
C PRO A 86 -9.71 13.81 8.50
N ARG A 87 -8.80 14.43 7.73
CA ARG A 87 -8.78 14.44 6.26
C ARG A 87 -7.61 13.60 5.73
N ALA A 88 -7.47 12.38 6.26
CA ALA A 88 -6.43 11.45 5.88
C ALA A 88 -6.64 10.92 4.45
N THR A 89 -5.56 10.86 3.68
CA THR A 89 -5.50 10.21 2.36
C THR A 89 -4.53 9.04 2.40
N LEU A 90 -4.92 7.88 1.88
CA LEU A 90 -4.07 6.70 1.77
C LEU A 90 -3.53 6.54 0.35
N LEU A 91 -2.22 6.43 0.21
CA LEU A 91 -1.57 5.93 -0.99
C LEU A 91 -0.97 4.55 -0.70
N TYR A 92 -1.59 3.51 -1.24
CA TYR A 92 -1.21 2.13 -0.97
C TYR A 92 -0.54 1.50 -2.19
N GLU A 93 0.77 1.28 -2.09
CA GLU A 93 1.55 0.56 -3.08
C GLU A 93 1.72 -0.89 -2.62
N TYR A 94 1.39 -1.87 -3.47
CA TYR A 94 1.51 -3.28 -3.12
C TYR A 94 2.31 -4.07 -4.15
N CYS A 95 3.08 -5.04 -3.66
CA CYS A 95 3.85 -5.98 -4.47
C CYS A 95 3.07 -7.24 -4.81
N GLY A 96 3.52 -7.89 -5.89
CA GLY A 96 2.95 -9.15 -6.35
C GLY A 96 1.56 -8.98 -6.94
N VAL A 97 0.90 -10.11 -7.17
CA VAL A 97 -0.46 -10.12 -7.68
C VAL A 97 -1.40 -10.44 -6.53
N PRO A 98 -2.46 -9.65 -6.31
CA PRO A 98 -3.40 -9.92 -5.22
C PRO A 98 -3.99 -11.31 -5.41
N TYR A 99 -4.30 -11.97 -4.28
CA TYR A 99 -5.07 -13.20 -4.25
C TYR A 99 -6.39 -12.94 -4.97
N GLN A 100 -6.47 -13.26 -6.26
CA GLN A 100 -7.71 -13.12 -7.00
C GLN A 100 -8.63 -14.18 -6.45
N PHE A 101 -9.53 -13.82 -5.53
CA PHE A 101 -10.89 -14.34 -5.65
C PHE A 101 -11.99 -13.42 -5.14
N ARG A 102 -11.85 -12.53 -4.13
CA ARG A 102 -13.04 -11.74 -3.69
C ARG A 102 -12.84 -10.30 -3.18
N THR A 103 -11.63 -9.84 -2.83
CA THR A 103 -11.48 -8.44 -2.36
C THR A 103 -10.13 -7.87 -2.79
N PRO A 104 -10.09 -6.75 -3.54
CA PRO A 104 -8.86 -5.99 -3.77
C PRO A 104 -8.17 -5.64 -2.44
N LEU A 105 -6.85 -5.80 -2.34
CA LEU A 105 -6.10 -5.60 -1.09
C LEU A 105 -6.37 -4.25 -0.43
N LEU A 106 -6.50 -3.20 -1.23
CA LEU A 106 -6.87 -1.88 -0.74
C LEU A 106 -8.24 -1.90 -0.03
N GLN A 107 -9.25 -2.54 -0.63
CA GLN A 107 -10.59 -2.60 -0.05
C GLN A 107 -10.60 -3.38 1.28
N SER A 108 -9.83 -4.47 1.36
CA SER A 108 -9.64 -5.20 2.62
C SER A 108 -8.96 -4.34 3.69
N LEU A 109 -7.93 -3.57 3.30
CA LEU A 109 -7.24 -2.67 4.20
C LEU A 109 -8.17 -1.56 4.73
N LEU A 110 -8.98 -0.96 3.86
CA LEU A 110 -9.94 0.09 4.23
C LEU A 110 -11.07 -0.44 5.13
N TYR A 111 -11.45 -1.71 4.94
CA TYR A 111 -12.38 -2.38 5.85
C TYR A 111 -11.75 -2.59 7.24
N ALA A 112 -10.49 -3.04 7.30
CA ALA A 112 -9.80 -3.27 8.55
C ALA A 112 -9.38 -1.97 9.28
N ALA A 113 -9.09 -0.90 8.54
CA ALA A 113 -8.68 0.40 9.05
C ALA A 113 -9.48 1.53 8.38
N PRO A 114 -10.76 1.72 8.80
CA PRO A 114 -11.59 2.80 8.26
C PRO A 114 -11.07 4.18 8.71
N GLY A 115 -11.47 5.23 8.01
CA GLY A 115 -11.21 6.63 8.40
C GLY A 115 -10.52 7.48 7.33
N PHE A 116 -9.96 6.87 6.29
CA PHE A 116 -9.42 7.62 5.15
C PHE A 116 -10.55 8.28 4.34
N GLN A 117 -10.40 9.58 4.09
CA GLN A 117 -11.30 10.35 3.23
C GLN A 117 -11.10 9.97 1.75
N HIS A 118 -9.85 9.78 1.36
CA HIS A 118 -9.47 9.37 0.01
C HIS A 118 -8.47 8.22 0.07
N SER A 119 -8.49 7.36 -0.94
CA SER A 119 -7.55 6.26 -1.05
C SER A 119 -7.24 5.92 -2.50
N GLN A 120 -5.99 5.56 -2.77
CA GLN A 120 -5.54 5.10 -4.07
C GLN A 120 -4.62 3.89 -3.90
N GLY A 121 -4.83 2.89 -4.76
CA GLY A 121 -4.05 1.66 -4.77
C GLY A 121 -3.24 1.56 -6.05
N MET A 122 -1.97 1.23 -5.94
CA MET A 122 -1.09 1.00 -7.09
C MET A 122 -0.31 -0.29 -6.92
N LYS A 123 -0.11 -1.00 -8.03
CA LYS A 123 0.74 -2.20 -8.06
C LYS A 123 2.19 -1.76 -8.31
N ALA A 124 3.11 -2.18 -7.46
CA ALA A 124 4.54 -1.95 -7.65
C ALA A 124 5.02 -2.69 -8.90
N GLN A 125 5.66 -1.98 -9.84
CA GLN A 125 6.19 -2.56 -11.09
C GLN A 125 7.65 -3.02 -10.94
N GLY A 126 8.01 -3.60 -9.78
CA GLY A 126 9.36 -4.13 -9.52
C GLY A 126 10.40 -3.09 -9.10
N ALA A 127 10.07 -1.80 -9.08
CA ALA A 127 10.87 -0.75 -8.48
C ALA A 127 9.98 0.09 -7.55
N ALA A 128 10.43 0.32 -6.32
CA ALA A 128 9.76 1.21 -5.39
C ALA A 128 9.77 2.63 -5.98
N LEU A 129 8.59 3.20 -6.20
CA LEU A 129 8.46 4.56 -6.69
C LEU A 129 8.90 5.56 -5.58
N SER A 130 9.22 6.78 -5.99
CA SER A 130 9.50 7.85 -5.02
C SER A 130 8.22 8.14 -4.21
N ALA A 131 8.17 7.58 -3.01
CA ALA A 131 7.10 7.77 -2.03
C ALA A 131 6.76 9.25 -1.83
N HIS A 132 7.81 10.09 -1.79
CA HIS A 132 7.67 11.54 -1.67
C HIS A 132 6.97 12.14 -2.89
N SER A 133 7.46 11.85 -4.10
CA SER A 133 6.90 12.42 -5.32
C SER A 133 5.43 12.04 -5.49
N LEU A 134 5.09 10.77 -5.29
CA LEU A 134 3.70 10.31 -5.44
C LEU A 134 2.79 10.86 -4.36
N ALA A 135 3.21 10.81 -3.09
CA ALA A 135 2.39 11.30 -2.00
C ALA A 135 2.22 12.83 -2.05
N SER A 136 3.23 13.56 -2.53
CA SER A 136 3.14 15.01 -2.71
C SER A 136 2.08 15.43 -3.73
N THR A 137 1.81 14.60 -4.75
CA THR A 137 0.74 14.87 -5.73
C THR A 137 -0.66 14.78 -5.11
N LEU A 138 -0.80 13.99 -4.04
CA LEU A 138 -2.07 13.83 -3.33
C LEU A 138 -2.23 14.81 -2.17
N LEU A 139 -1.18 15.60 -1.87
CA LEU A 139 -1.17 16.54 -0.77
C LEU A 139 -1.86 17.86 -1.18
N ASP A 140 -2.95 18.16 -0.50
CA ASP A 140 -3.74 19.39 -0.62
C ASP A 140 -3.62 20.22 0.68
N ASP A 141 -4.12 21.45 0.69
CA ASP A 141 -3.92 22.41 1.79
C ASP A 141 -4.47 21.91 3.14
N ASP A 142 -5.49 21.06 3.12
CA ASP A 142 -6.19 20.57 4.33
C ASP A 142 -6.02 19.06 4.57
N ASN A 143 -5.19 18.35 3.82
CA ASN A 143 -5.07 16.89 3.93
C ASN A 143 -3.69 16.43 4.41
N ALA A 144 -3.65 15.22 4.98
CA ALA A 144 -2.42 14.52 5.30
C ALA A 144 -2.41 13.20 4.54
N VAL A 145 -1.26 12.82 3.98
CA VAL A 145 -1.11 11.63 3.16
C VAL A 145 -0.28 10.58 3.91
N LEU A 146 -0.80 9.36 4.02
CA LEU A 146 -0.04 8.18 4.38
C LEU A 146 0.29 7.41 3.11
N TYR A 147 1.56 7.38 2.75
CA TYR A 147 2.07 6.40 1.79
C TYR A 147 2.46 5.12 2.52
N LEU A 148 2.02 3.98 2.02
CA LEU A 148 2.30 2.66 2.55
C LEU A 148 2.72 1.72 1.40
N HIS A 149 3.95 1.21 1.49
CA HIS A 149 4.48 0.16 0.63
C HIS A 149 4.36 -1.19 1.30
N ASP A 150 3.56 -2.07 0.71
CA ASP A 150 3.36 -3.47 1.07
C ASP A 150 4.20 -4.40 0.18
N PRO A 151 5.37 -4.85 0.65
CA PRO A 151 6.24 -5.72 -0.14
C PRO A 151 5.78 -7.18 -0.16
N LEU A 152 4.74 -7.56 0.59
CA LEU A 152 4.39 -8.96 0.80
C LEU A 152 3.80 -9.59 -0.47
N VAL A 153 4.57 -10.45 -1.10
CA VAL A 153 4.14 -11.29 -2.22
C VAL A 153 3.36 -12.49 -1.67
N ARG A 154 2.03 -12.37 -1.68
CA ARG A 154 1.12 -13.32 -1.01
C ARG A 154 1.03 -14.71 -1.65
N ILE A 155 1.39 -14.85 -2.94
CA ILE A 155 1.48 -16.13 -3.63
C ILE A 155 2.84 -16.20 -4.31
N SER A 156 3.62 -17.23 -4.00
CA SER A 156 4.95 -17.44 -4.56
C SER A 156 5.27 -18.93 -4.66
N ALA A 157 6.20 -19.29 -5.56
CA ALA A 157 6.80 -20.63 -5.58
C ALA A 157 7.89 -20.79 -4.50
N ASN A 158 8.26 -19.71 -3.80
CA ASN A 158 9.19 -19.75 -2.68
C ASN A 158 8.49 -20.31 -1.43
N GLU A 159 9.15 -21.28 -0.77
CA GLU A 159 8.71 -21.85 0.50
C GLU A 159 9.25 -21.10 1.73
N ASP A 160 10.20 -20.18 1.56
CA ASP A 160 10.81 -19.46 2.67
C ASP A 160 9.89 -18.38 3.24
N ALA A 161 9.64 -18.45 4.55
CA ALA A 161 8.94 -17.43 5.30
C ALA A 161 9.92 -16.39 5.86
N VAL A 162 10.42 -15.48 5.00
CA VAL A 162 11.32 -14.40 5.43
C VAL A 162 10.53 -13.17 5.89
N PRO A 163 10.91 -12.54 7.02
CA PRO A 163 10.30 -11.28 7.43
C PRO A 163 10.40 -10.23 6.33
N VAL A 164 9.34 -9.45 6.18
CA VAL A 164 9.26 -8.39 5.17
C VAL A 164 9.26 -7.00 5.81
N LEU A 165 9.88 -6.04 5.13
CA LEU A 165 9.98 -4.65 5.59
C LEU A 165 8.97 -3.76 4.86
N TYR A 166 7.85 -3.48 5.53
CA TYR A 166 6.93 -2.45 5.08
C TYR A 166 7.61 -1.09 5.23
N ARG A 167 7.46 -0.23 4.22
CA ARG A 167 7.96 1.15 4.26
C ARG A 167 6.76 2.09 4.24
N TYR A 168 6.81 3.16 5.01
CA TYR A 168 5.76 4.16 4.99
C TYR A 168 6.35 5.56 5.08
N ALA A 169 5.57 6.52 4.59
CA ALA A 169 5.86 7.93 4.75
C ALA A 169 4.56 8.67 5.09
N THR A 170 4.63 9.59 6.04
CA THR A 170 3.56 10.54 6.32
C THR A 170 3.97 11.88 5.73
N LEU A 171 3.04 12.53 5.02
CA LEU A 171 3.24 13.84 4.45
C LEU A 171 2.11 14.76 4.90
N ARG A 172 2.46 15.96 5.35
CA ARG A 172 1.52 17.01 5.73
C ARG A 172 2.13 18.37 5.47
N ARG A 173 1.29 19.38 5.23
CA ARG A 173 1.77 20.76 5.20
C ARG A 173 1.99 21.27 6.61
N ARG A 174 3.03 22.07 6.79
CA ARG A 174 3.22 22.87 8.01
C ARG A 174 2.17 23.98 8.00
N LEU A 175 1.26 23.94 8.98
CA LEU A 175 0.33 25.03 9.29
C LEU A 175 1.09 26.25 9.81
#